data_AF-A0A564SI13-F1
#
_entry.id   AF-A0A564SI13-F1
#
_cell.length_a   1.000
_cell.length_b   1.000
_cell.length_c   1.000
_cell.angle_alpha   90.00
_cell.angle_beta   90.00
_cell.angle_gamma   90.00
#
_symmetry.space_group_name_H-M   'P 1'
#
loop_
_entity.id
_entity.type
_entity.pdbx_description
1 polymer ?
#
loop_
_entity_poly.entity_id
_entity_poly.type
_entity_poly.pdbx_seq_one_letter_code
_entity_poly.pdbx_strand_id
1 'polypeptide(L)' 'MSNSLAEVHPELVSEWSEKNLLLKPDEVNAKSRKNVWWRCGKCGNEWKSVINARVKDTVCLLLL' A
#
# COMPACT_ATOMS: atom_id res chain seq x y z
N MET A 1 -16.30 -1.42 -13.60
CA MET A 1 -14.82 -1.42 -13.57
C MET A 1 -14.42 -0.83 -12.23
N SER A 2 -13.76 -1.63 -11.39
CA SER A 2 -13.26 -1.13 -10.11
C SER A 2 -11.95 -0.40 -10.35
N ASN A 3 -11.60 0.54 -9.49
CA ASN A 3 -10.27 1.17 -9.50
C ASN A 3 -9.57 0.85 -8.17
N SER A 4 -9.83 -0.35 -7.64
CA SER A 4 -9.26 -0.79 -6.39
C SER A 4 -7.76 -0.97 -6.51
N LEU A 5 -7.05 -0.81 -5.40
CA LEU A 5 -5.61 -0.96 -5.35
C LEU A 5 -5.20 -2.38 -5.82
N ALA A 6 -5.93 -3.41 -5.39
CA ALA A 6 -5.67 -4.79 -5.81
C ALA A 6 -5.82 -5.02 -7.32
N GLU A 7 -6.79 -4.35 -7.97
CA GLU A 7 -7.06 -4.53 -9.40
C GLU A 7 -6.01 -3.81 -10.27
N VAL A 8 -5.63 -2.59 -9.90
CA VAL A 8 -4.75 -1.76 -10.75
C VAL A 8 -3.27 -1.78 -10.35
N HIS A 9 -2.94 -2.22 -9.13
CA HIS A 9 -1.57 -2.30 -8.58
C HIS A 9 -1.38 -3.60 -7.78
N PRO A 10 -1.49 -4.79 -8.40
CA PRO A 10 -1.36 -6.07 -7.72
C PRO A 10 0.00 -6.26 -7.02
N GLU A 11 1.06 -5.61 -7.50
CA GLU A 11 2.39 -5.63 -6.88
C GLU A 11 2.37 -5.06 -5.45
N LEU A 12 1.54 -4.05 -5.20
CA LEU A 12 1.42 -3.39 -3.90
C LEU A 12 0.60 -4.17 -2.88
N VAL A 13 -0.13 -5.21 -3.31
CA VAL A 13 -0.85 -6.11 -2.39
C VAL A 13 0.13 -6.85 -1.48
N SER A 14 1.30 -7.22 -2.01
CA SER A 14 2.35 -7.89 -1.24
C SER A 14 2.97 -7.01 -0.16
N GLU A 15 2.81 -5.70 -0.29
CA GLU A 15 3.28 -4.71 0.68
C GLU A 15 2.19 -4.26 1.66
N TRP A 16 0.98 -4.83 1.60
CA TRP A 16 -0.08 -4.49 2.53
C TRP A 16 0.22 -5.06 3.92
N SER A 17 0.26 -4.20 4.94
CA SER A 17 0.50 -4.64 6.32
C SER A 17 -0.76 -5.18 6.98
N GLU A 18 -0.60 -6.20 7.82
CA GLU A 18 -1.63 -6.74 8.71
C GLU A 18 -2.14 -5.70 9.72
N LYS A 19 -1.38 -4.62 9.98
CA LYS A 19 -1.80 -3.49 10.82
C LYS A 19 -2.99 -2.70 10.26
N ASN A 20 -3.38 -2.95 9.01
CA ASN A 20 -4.63 -2.41 8.45
C ASN A 20 -5.87 -3.19 8.90
N LEU A 21 -5.71 -4.24 9.70
CA LEU A 21 -6.78 -5.04 10.29
C LEU A 21 -7.69 -5.61 9.20
N LEU A 22 -8.98 -5.25 9.21
CA LEU A 22 -9.98 -5.75 8.27
C LEU A 22 -9.98 -5.01 6.93
N LEU A 23 -9.28 -3.87 6.81
CA LEU A 23 -9.26 -3.10 5.57
C LEU A 23 -8.40 -3.81 4.52
N LYS A 24 -8.98 -4.12 3.37
CA LYS A 24 -8.31 -4.85 2.30
C LYS A 24 -7.93 -3.97 1.10
N PRO A 25 -6.90 -4.36 0.31
CA PRO A 25 -6.52 -3.66 -0.91
C PRO A 25 -7.61 -3.57 -1.99
N ASP A 26 -8.54 -4.52 -2.04
CA ASP A 26 -9.66 -4.51 -3.00
C ASP A 26 -10.80 -3.55 -2.61
N GLU A 27 -10.80 -3.07 -1.36
CA GLU A 27 -11.82 -2.15 -0.81
C GLU A 27 -11.41 -0.67 -0.91
N VAL A 28 -10.21 -0.38 -1.39
CA VAL A 28 -9.65 0.98 -1.46
C VAL A 28 -9.25 1.36 -2.86
N ASN A 29 -9.55 2.59 -3.27
CA ASN A 29 -9.14 3.12 -4.56
C ASN A 29 -7.64 3.41 -4.59
N ALA A 30 -6.95 3.12 -5.69
CA ALA A 30 -5.50 3.41 -5.85
C ALA A 30 -5.14 4.91 -5.74
N LYS A 31 -6.08 5.82 -6.03
CA LYS A 31 -5.91 7.28 -5.89
C LYS A 31 -6.34 7.79 -4.51
N SER A 32 -6.65 6.91 -3.57
CA SER A 32 -7.11 7.28 -2.23
C SER A 32 -6.06 8.10 -1.46
N ARG A 33 -6.52 9.10 -0.73
CA ARG A 33 -5.70 9.88 0.23
C ARG A 33 -5.64 9.23 1.63
N LYS A 34 -6.23 8.05 1.80
CA LYS A 34 -6.21 7.31 3.07
C LYS A 34 -4.76 6.90 3.41
N ASN A 35 -4.36 7.15 4.65
CA ASN A 35 -3.12 6.62 5.20
C ASN A 35 -3.35 5.17 5.67
N VAL A 36 -2.47 4.28 5.24
CA VAL A 36 -2.48 2.85 5.61
C VAL A 36 -1.06 2.43 5.98
N TRP A 37 -0.97 1.29 6.65
CA TRP A 37 0.31 0.66 6.93
C TRP A 37 0.79 -0.15 5.72
N TRP A 38 2.04 0.06 5.35
CA TRP A 38 2.77 -0.70 4.35
C TRP A 38 3.82 -1.55 5.05
N ARG A 39 4.22 -2.65 4.42
CA ARG A 39 5.27 -3.57 4.85
C ARG A 39 6.21 -3.82 3.70
N CYS A 40 7.51 -3.62 3.92
CA CYS A 40 8.50 -3.81 2.88
C CYS A 40 8.71 -5.32 2.68
N GLY A 41 8.48 -5.81 1.47
CA GLY A 41 8.76 -7.21 1.13
C GLY A 41 10.24 -7.60 1.24
N LYS A 42 11.17 -6.64 1.25
CA LYS A 42 12.62 -6.88 1.32
C LYS A 42 13.17 -6.95 2.75
N CYS A 43 12.86 -5.94 3.57
CA CYS A 43 13.40 -5.83 4.94
C CYS A 43 12.38 -6.07 6.04
N GLY A 44 11.10 -6.22 5.71
CA GLY A 44 10.02 -6.44 6.68
C GLY A 44 9.59 -5.21 7.47
N ASN A 45 10.27 -4.07 7.33
CA ASN A 45 9.92 -2.83 8.01
C ASN A 45 8.53 -2.33 7.58
N GLU A 46 7.83 -1.71 8.53
CA GLU A 46 6.49 -1.18 8.30
C GLU A 46 6.44 0.33 8.50
N TRP A 47 5.68 1.02 7.66
CA TRP A 47 5.52 2.47 7.72
C TRP A 47 4.10 2.88 7.35
N LYS A 48 3.70 4.10 7.75
CA LYS A 48 2.45 4.71 7.30
C LYS A 48 2.70 5.59 6.09
N SER A 49 1.87 5.44 5.06
CA SER A 49 1.86 6.36 3.92
C SER A 49 0.49 6.37 3.25
N VAL A 50 0.23 7.45 2.51
CA VAL A 50 -0.97 7.62 1.69
C VAL A 50 -0.95 6.65 0.52
N ILE A 51 -2.08 6.01 0.22
CA ILE A 51 -2.19 5.05 -0.89
C ILE A 51 -1.73 5.63 -2.23
N ASN A 52 -2.27 6.79 -2.63
CA ASN A 52 -1.86 7.44 -3.87
C ASN A 52 -0.39 7.90 -3.88
N ALA A 53 0.21 8.12 -2.71
CA ALA A 53 1.64 8.43 -2.63
C ALA A 53 2.46 7.16 -2.85
N ARG A 54 2.09 6.04 -2.21
CA ARG A 54 2.76 4.74 -2.43
C ARG A 54 2.63 4.25 -3.86
N VAL A 55 1.51 4.49 -4.53
CA VAL A 55 1.33 4.17 -5.96
C VAL A 55 2.31 4.94 -6.87
N LYS A 56 2.69 6.16 -6.48
CA LYS A 56 3.59 7.02 -7.25
C LYS A 56 5.07 6.82 -6.92
N ASP A 57 5.36 6.41 -5.69
CA ASP A 57 6.71 6.13 -5.21
C ASP A 57 7.02 4.63 -5.34
N THR A 58 8.29 4.23 -5.39
CA THR A 58 8.68 2.81 -5.47
C THR A 58 9.65 2.42 -4.36
N VAL A 59 10.09 3.38 -3.53
CA VAL A 59 11.19 3.16 -2.61
C VAL A 59 10.70 2.86 -1.20
N CYS A 60 11.29 1.82 -0.60
CA CYS A 60 11.22 1.58 0.83
C CYS A 60 11.85 2.78 1.56
N LEU A 61 11.01 3.59 2.22
CA LEU A 61 11.37 4.88 2.84
C LEU A 61 12.41 4.82 3.99
N LEU A 62 12.99 3.65 4.25
CA LEU A 62 14.01 3.39 5.27
C LEU A 62 15.39 3.06 4.69
N LEU A 63 15.62 3.29 3.39
CA LEU A 63 16.95 3.24 2.77
C LEU A 63 17.47 4.62 2.33
N LEU A 64 16.94 5.70 2.92
CA LEU A 64 17.53 7.04 2.84
C LEU A 64 18.35 7.32 4.11
#